data_AF-A0A945AI28-F1
#
_entry.id   AF-A0A945AI28-F1
#
_cell.length_a   1.000
_cell.length_b   1.000
_cell.length_c   1.000
_cell.angle_alpha   90.00
_cell.angle_beta   90.00
_cell.angle_gamma   90.00
#
_symmetry.space_group_name_H-M   'P 1'
#
loop_
_entity.id
_entity.type
_entity.pdbx_description
1 polymer ?
#
loop_
_entity_poly.entity_id
_entity_poly.type
_entity_poly.pdbx_seq_one_letter_code
_entity_poly.pdbx_strand_id
1 'polypeptide(L)'
;MNCFTCENNLSAYVDDELTTDVRRDIEAHLDTCEKCHQEYETLLSTWELAGDMRTEAAPDGLWQAVEAELQQKGHNNTTTEDLALIVRGLASEIRDLKQTVDGLRHDLEERDNNKIDQSDLGSLVLQGRRRHAG
;
A
#
# COMPACT_ATOMS: atom_id res chain seq x y z
N MET A 1 3.29 -22.35 -0.45
CA MET A 1 3.28 -22.45 1.03
C MET A 1 3.40 -23.92 1.47
N ASN A 2 3.78 -24.21 2.71
CA ASN A 2 3.74 -25.58 3.29
C ASN A 2 2.52 -25.74 4.21
N CYS A 3 2.14 -27.00 4.53
CA CYS A 3 0.96 -27.28 5.35
C CYS A 3 1.02 -26.57 6.71
N PHE A 4 2.13 -26.69 7.44
CA PHE A 4 2.26 -26.07 8.77
C PHE A 4 2.01 -24.55 8.75
N THR A 5 2.50 -23.85 7.73
CA THR A 5 2.24 -22.41 7.58
C THR A 5 0.79 -22.15 7.20
N CYS A 6 0.19 -22.95 6.32
CA CYS A 6 -1.22 -22.81 5.96
C CYS A 6 -2.13 -23.00 7.17
N GLU A 7 -1.97 -24.10 7.91
CA GLU A 7 -2.77 -24.46 9.09
C GLU A 7 -2.77 -23.35 10.14
N ASN A 8 -1.60 -22.77 10.43
CA ASN A 8 -1.46 -21.67 11.38
C ASN A 8 -2.11 -20.35 10.94
N ASN A 9 -2.43 -20.20 9.65
CA ASN A 9 -3.04 -18.97 9.11
C ASN A 9 -4.52 -19.16 8.72
N LEU A 10 -5.10 -20.36 8.87
CA LEU A 10 -6.48 -20.63 8.47
C LEU A 10 -7.50 -19.76 9.23
N SER A 11 -7.31 -19.51 10.52
CA SER A 11 -8.21 -18.65 11.30
C SER A 11 -8.17 -17.20 10.81
N ALA A 12 -6.96 -16.64 10.66
CA ALA A 12 -6.77 -15.30 10.12
C ALA A 12 -7.29 -15.17 8.68
N TYR A 13 -7.24 -16.24 7.89
CA TYR A 13 -7.83 -16.29 6.56
C TYR A 13 -9.36 -16.18 6.60
N VAL A 14 -10.02 -16.93 7.50
CA VAL A 14 -11.48 -16.88 7.72
C VAL A 14 -11.92 -15.49 8.20
N ASP A 15 -11.14 -14.85 9.07
CA ASP A 15 -11.46 -13.53 9.65
C ASP A 15 -11.08 -12.33 8.75
N ASP A 16 -10.60 -12.57 7.52
CA ASP A 16 -10.14 -11.53 6.57
C ASP A 16 -8.96 -10.68 7.07
N GLU A 17 -8.10 -11.23 7.94
CA GLU A 17 -7.00 -10.52 8.61
C GLU A 17 -5.63 -10.66 7.91
N LEU A 18 -5.57 -11.37 6.78
CA LEU A 18 -4.32 -11.61 6.06
C LEU A 18 -4.03 -10.55 5.00
N THR A 19 -2.75 -10.30 4.75
CA THR A 19 -2.34 -9.49 3.60
C THR A 19 -2.68 -10.20 2.29
N THR A 20 -2.86 -9.43 1.22
CA THR A 20 -3.22 -9.97 -0.10
C THR A 20 -2.25 -11.04 -0.61
N ASP A 21 -0.95 -10.87 -0.38
CA ASP A 21 0.06 -11.86 -0.80
C ASP A 21 -0.07 -13.18 -0.04
N VAL A 22 -0.25 -13.12 1.28
CA VAL A 22 -0.39 -14.33 2.12
C VAL A 22 -1.72 -15.05 1.81
N ARG A 23 -2.79 -14.30 1.60
CA ARG A 23 -4.08 -14.86 1.17
C ARG A 23 -3.94 -15.66 -0.13
N ARG A 24 -3.34 -15.08 -1.17
CA ARG A 24 -3.13 -15.76 -2.46
C ARG A 24 -2.32 -17.05 -2.30
N ASP A 25 -1.30 -17.03 -1.44
CA ASP A 25 -0.47 -18.21 -1.20
C ASP A 25 -1.21 -19.33 -0.46
N ILE A 26 -2.17 -18.98 0.42
CA ILE A 26 -3.06 -19.94 1.08
C ILE A 26 -4.06 -20.51 0.08
N GLU A 27 -4.74 -19.68 -0.71
CA GLU A 27 -5.69 -20.11 -1.74
C GLU A 27 -5.05 -21.12 -2.69
N ALA A 28 -3.86 -20.81 -3.21
CA ALA A 28 -3.11 -21.73 -4.06
C ALA A 28 -2.71 -23.04 -3.35
N HIS A 29 -2.52 -23.02 -2.03
CA HIS A 29 -2.24 -24.23 -1.26
C HIS A 29 -3.51 -25.06 -1.03
N LEU A 30 -4.64 -24.43 -0.71
CA LEU A 30 -5.93 -25.10 -0.52
C LEU A 30 -6.39 -25.81 -1.80
N ASP A 31 -6.13 -25.21 -2.97
CA ASP A 31 -6.41 -25.82 -4.28
C ASP A 31 -5.64 -27.13 -4.56
N THR A 32 -4.48 -27.31 -3.89
CA THR A 32 -3.55 -28.41 -4.18
C THR A 32 -3.37 -29.39 -3.03
N CYS A 33 -3.82 -29.04 -1.83
CA CYS A 33 -3.62 -29.80 -0.61
C CYS A 33 -4.95 -30.17 0.05
N GLU A 34 -5.43 -31.38 -0.24
CA GLU A 34 -6.68 -31.93 0.30
C GLU A 34 -6.74 -31.90 1.83
N LYS A 35 -5.63 -32.15 2.54
CA LYS A 35 -5.58 -32.10 4.01
C LYS A 35 -5.92 -30.70 4.53
N CYS A 36 -5.28 -29.67 3.98
CA CYS A 36 -5.50 -28.30 4.41
C CYS A 36 -6.87 -27.79 3.98
N HIS A 37 -7.39 -28.25 2.83
CA HIS A 37 -8.77 -27.99 2.42
C HIS A 37 -9.78 -28.56 3.44
N GLN A 38 -9.62 -29.81 3.88
CA GLN A 38 -10.50 -30.42 4.89
C GLN A 38 -10.44 -29.71 6.24
N GLU A 39 -9.27 -29.26 6.66
CA GLU A 39 -9.12 -28.47 7.89
C GLU A 39 -9.79 -27.11 7.79
N TYR A 40 -9.69 -26.45 6.63
CA TYR A 40 -10.41 -25.21 6.34
C TYR A 40 -11.94 -25.40 6.43
N GLU A 41 -12.49 -26.42 5.77
CA GLU A 41 -13.93 -26.73 5.81
C GLU A 41 -14.41 -27.05 7.25
N THR A 42 -13.58 -27.76 8.03
CA THR A 42 -13.88 -28.06 9.44
C THR A 42 -13.91 -26.78 10.28
N LEU A 43 -12.97 -25.87 10.05
CA LEU A 43 -12.95 -24.58 10.73
C LEU A 43 -14.16 -23.72 10.36
N LEU A 44 -14.50 -23.65 9.07
CA LEU A 44 -15.63 -22.89 8.57
C LEU A 44 -16.96 -23.40 9.14
N SER A 45 -17.20 -24.71 9.10
CA SER A 45 -18.40 -25.30 9.69
C SER A 45 -18.49 -25.08 11.21
N THR A 46 -17.36 -25.09 11.91
CA THR A 46 -17.33 -24.77 13.35
C THR A 46 -17.70 -23.31 13.62
N TRP A 47 -17.21 -22.39 12.79
CA TRP A 47 -17.51 -20.97 12.87
C TRP A 47 -18.99 -20.68 12.60
N GLU A 48 -19.57 -21.30 11.57
CA GLU A 48 -21.00 -21.17 11.24
C GLU A 48 -21.89 -21.68 12.38
N LEU A 49 -21.59 -22.88 12.92
CA LEU A 49 -22.31 -23.42 14.07
C LEU A 49 -22.21 -22.52 15.30
N ALA A 50 -21.08 -21.83 15.47
CA ALA A 50 -20.91 -20.88 16.55
C ALA A 50 -21.70 -19.59 16.35
N GLY A 51 -21.78 -19.10 15.10
CA GLY A 51 -22.59 -17.94 14.74
C GLY A 51 -24.09 -18.15 14.95
N ASP A 52 -24.56 -19.39 14.73
CA ASP A 52 -25.97 -19.77 14.92
C ASP A 52 -26.37 -19.95 16.40
N MET A 53 -25.42 -19.89 17.34
CA MET A 53 -25.72 -19.93 18.76
C MET A 53 -26.45 -18.64 19.17
N ARG A 54 -27.68 -18.81 19.71
CA ARG A 54 -28.61 -17.76 20.18
C ARG A 54 -27.99 -16.37 20.28
N THR A 55 -28.21 -15.58 19.23
CA THR A 55 -28.01 -14.14 19.28
C THR A 55 -29.11 -13.54 20.14
N GLU A 56 -28.82 -13.23 21.40
CA GLU A 56 -29.70 -12.34 22.16
C GLU A 56 -29.66 -10.95 21.52
N ALA A 57 -30.82 -10.29 21.47
CA ALA A 57 -30.87 -8.92 20.98
C ALA A 57 -29.94 -8.05 21.84
N ALA A 58 -29.08 -7.27 21.19
CA ALA A 58 -28.29 -6.28 21.88
C ALA A 58 -29.23 -5.34 22.68
N PRO A 59 -28.87 -4.98 23.92
CA PRO A 59 -29.65 -4.03 24.70
C PRO A 59 -29.88 -2.72 23.95
N ASP A 60 -31.07 -2.16 24.08
CA ASP A 60 -31.39 -0.83 23.56
C ASP A 60 -30.36 0.18 24.09
N GLY A 61 -29.83 1.03 23.21
CA GLY A 61 -28.86 2.05 23.60
C GLY A 61 -27.40 1.58 23.65
N LEU A 62 -27.10 0.28 23.46
CA LEU A 62 -25.72 -0.23 23.53
C LEU A 62 -24.79 0.50 22.54
N TRP A 63 -25.22 0.63 21.29
CA TRP A 63 -24.41 1.30 20.26
C TRP A 63 -24.15 2.77 20.60
N GLN A 64 -25.17 3.47 21.09
CA GLN A 64 -25.06 4.87 21.51
C GLN A 64 -24.09 5.04 22.69
N ALA A 65 -24.08 4.08 23.63
CA ALA A 65 -23.15 4.10 24.75
C ALA A 65 -21.70 3.86 24.29
N VAL A 66 -21.47 2.87 23.41
CA VAL A 66 -20.16 2.58 22.82
C VAL A 66 -19.65 3.78 22.02
N GLU A 67 -20.50 4.38 21.18
CA GLU A 67 -20.16 5.55 20.37
C GLU A 67 -19.77 6.75 21.24
N ALA A 68 -20.53 7.04 22.30
CA ALA A 68 -20.21 8.10 23.24
C ALA A 68 -18.86 7.90 23.92
N GLU A 69 -18.54 6.65 24.31
CA GLU A 69 -17.26 6.32 24.93
C GLU A 69 -16.07 6.47 23.95
N LEU A 70 -16.23 6.00 22.72
CA LEU A 70 -15.21 6.13 21.67
C LEU A 70 -14.95 7.61 21.33
N GLN A 71 -15.99 8.43 21.23
CA GLN A 71 -15.84 9.87 20.99
C GLN A 71 -15.12 10.58 22.14
N GLN A 72 -15.43 10.21 23.39
CA GLN A 72 -14.77 10.78 24.56
C GLN A 72 -13.27 10.42 24.61
N LYS A 73 -12.91 9.18 24.26
CA LYS A 73 -11.52 8.72 24.19
C LYS A 73 -10.77 9.32 22.99
N GLY A 74 -11.42 9.43 21.83
CA GLY A 74 -10.86 10.03 20.61
C GLY A 74 -10.51 11.51 20.76
N HIS A 75 -11.29 12.29 21.54
CA HIS A 75 -11.00 13.70 21.79
C HIS A 75 -9.86 13.94 22.79
N ASN A 76 -9.49 12.96 23.61
CA ASN A 76 -8.49 13.13 24.67
C ASN A 76 -7.06 12.76 24.26
N ASN A 77 -6.84 12.28 23.03
CA ASN A 77 -5.59 11.59 22.67
C ASN A 77 -4.81 12.16 21.49
N THR A 78 -5.13 13.37 21.01
CA THR A 78 -4.17 14.10 20.16
C THR A 78 -3.35 15.00 21.06
N THR A 79 -2.31 14.44 21.66
CA THR A 79 -1.38 15.24 22.46
C THR A 79 -0.57 16.16 21.55
N THR A 80 0.06 17.18 22.13
CA THR A 80 1.03 18.01 21.40
C THR A 80 2.20 17.21 20.83
N GLU A 81 2.51 16.04 21.41
CA GLU A 81 3.54 15.14 20.91
C GLU A 81 3.09 14.38 19.65
N ASP A 82 1.82 13.97 19.59
CA ASP A 82 1.22 13.34 18.41
C ASP A 82 1.17 14.32 17.23
N LEU A 83 0.78 15.56 17.49
CA LEU A 83 0.84 16.64 16.48
C LEU A 83 2.27 16.89 16.00
N ALA A 84 3.25 16.86 16.91
CA ALA A 84 4.65 17.05 16.55
C ALA A 84 5.19 15.89 15.69
N LEU A 85 4.67 14.67 15.85
CA LEU A 85 5.02 13.54 14.97
C LEU A 85 4.42 13.72 13.57
N ILE A 86 3.13 14.08 13.49
CA ILE A 86 2.44 14.34 12.21
C ILE A 86 3.14 15.48 11.45
N VAL A 87 3.45 16.59 12.11
CA VAL A 87 4.14 17.73 11.48
C VAL A 87 5.54 17.35 10.99
N ARG A 88 6.27 16.52 11.75
CA ARG A 88 7.59 16.03 11.32
C ARG A 88 7.50 15.12 10.09
N GLY A 89 6.50 14.25 10.02
CA GLY A 89 6.21 13.41 8.85
C GLY A 89 5.95 14.25 7.62
N LEU A 90 4.97 15.17 7.69
CA LEU A 90 4.62 16.09 6.61
C LEU A 90 5.81 16.95 6.16
N ALA A 91 6.63 17.43 7.10
CA ALA A 91 7.83 18.20 6.76
C ALA A 91 8.87 17.38 6.00
N SER A 92 8.94 16.06 6.21
CA SER A 92 9.81 15.16 5.44
C SER A 92 9.30 14.98 4.03
N GLU A 93 8.01 14.66 3.88
CA GLU A 93 7.38 14.49 2.57
C GLU A 93 7.52 15.76 1.70
N ILE A 94 7.37 16.95 2.30
CA ILE A 94 7.58 18.23 1.60
C ILE A 94 9.04 18.38 1.14
N ARG A 95 10.03 17.93 1.92
CA ARG A 95 11.44 18.00 1.51
C ARG A 95 11.73 17.04 0.35
N ASP A 96 11.23 15.81 0.43
CA ASP A 96 11.43 14.79 -0.60
C ASP A 96 10.79 15.24 -1.92
N LEU A 97 9.60 15.84 -1.84
CA LEU A 97 8.91 16.41 -2.99
C LEU A 97 9.71 17.57 -3.61
N LYS A 98 10.26 18.47 -2.79
CA LYS A 98 11.12 19.57 -3.28
C LYS A 98 12.35 19.05 -4.00
N GLN A 99 13.04 18.06 -3.41
CA GLN A 99 14.22 17.47 -4.03
C GLN A 99 13.90 16.81 -5.37
N THR A 100 12.74 16.15 -5.46
CA THR A 100 12.25 15.57 -6.71
C THR A 100 12.00 16.65 -7.77
N VAL A 101 11.34 17.75 -7.39
CA VAL A 101 11.09 18.89 -8.31
C VAL A 101 12.39 19.54 -8.77
N ASP A 102 13.35 19.74 -7.88
CA ASP A 102 14.66 20.32 -8.21
C ASP A 102 15.44 19.41 -9.15
N GLY A 103 15.40 18.09 -8.94
CA GLY A 103 15.99 17.11 -9.86
C GLY A 103 15.36 17.15 -11.25
N LEU A 104 14.03 17.12 -11.32
CA LEU A 104 13.31 17.22 -12.60
C LEU A 104 13.60 18.53 -13.34
N ARG A 105 13.76 19.64 -12.60
CA ARG A 105 14.14 20.92 -13.18
C ARG A 105 15.54 20.86 -13.78
N HIS A 106 16.50 20.27 -13.07
CA HIS A 106 17.85 20.10 -13.57
C HIS A 106 17.89 19.25 -14.86
N ASP A 107 17.17 18.13 -14.88
CA ASP A 107 17.07 17.26 -16.06
C ASP A 107 16.49 17.99 -17.28
N LEU A 108 15.53 18.91 -17.07
CA LEU A 108 14.99 19.75 -18.14
C LEU A 108 16.02 20.75 -18.65
N GLU A 109 16.76 21.41 -17.75
CA GLU A 109 17.82 22.35 -18.11
C GLU A 109 18.97 21.64 -18.87
N GLU A 110 19.37 20.43 -18.48
CA GLU A 110 20.35 19.62 -19.21
C GLU A 110 19.84 19.20 -20.60
N ARG A 111 18.56 18.83 -20.71
CA ARG A 111 17.95 18.49 -22.01
C ARG A 111 17.89 19.68 -22.96
N ASP A 112 17.62 20.87 -22.46
CA ASP A 112 17.61 22.08 -23.29
C ASP A 112 19.03 22.47 -23.71
N ASN A 113 20.03 22.35 -22.83
CA ASN A 113 21.43 22.57 -23.17
C ASN A 113 21.95 21.55 -24.21
N ASN A 114 21.58 20.28 -24.09
CA ASN A 114 21.98 19.23 -25.03
C ASN A 114 21.27 19.36 -26.40
N LYS A 115 20.04 19.90 -26.44
CA LYS A 115 19.35 20.26 -27.70
C LYS A 115 20.04 21.41 -28.45
N ILE A 116 20.56 22.40 -27.72
CA ILE A 116 21.30 23.52 -28.31
C ILE A 116 22.59 23.00 -28.98
N ASP A 117 23.34 22.13 -28.31
CA ASP A 117 24.62 21.58 -28.80
C ASP A 117 24.45 20.68 -30.06
N GLN A 118 23.37 19.90 -30.13
CA GLN A 118 23.04 19.11 -31.33
C GLN A 118 22.59 19.97 -32.52
N SER A 119 21.98 21.13 -32.27
CA SER A 119 21.57 22.07 -33.33
C SER A 119 22.76 22.83 -33.94
N ASP A 120 23.79 23.13 -33.14
CA ASP A 120 25.02 23.78 -33.60
C ASP A 120 25.94 22.82 -34.38
N LEU A 121 25.97 21.52 -34.04
CA LEU A 121 26.65 20.50 -34.85
C LEU A 121 26.00 20.30 -36.23
N GLY A 122 24.68 20.49 -36.36
CA GLY A 122 23.96 20.43 -37.64
C GLY A 122 24.32 21.58 -38.60
N SER A 123 24.68 22.75 -38.06
CA SER A 123 25.11 23.93 -38.82
C SER A 123 26.50 23.77 -39.43
N LEU A 124 27.44 23.15 -38.70
CA LEU A 124 28.82 22.92 -39.14
C LEU A 124 28.96 21.85 -40.23
N VAL A 125 28.10 20.82 -40.24
CA VAL A 125 28.14 19.76 -41.27
C VAL A 125 27.67 20.27 -42.65
N LEU A 126 26.83 21.31 -42.71
CA LEU A 126 26.36 21.90 -43.96
C LEU A 126 27.36 22.90 -44.60
N GLN A 127 28.32 23.42 -43.83
CA GLN A 127 29.36 24.33 -44.36
C GLN A 127 30.60 23.59 -44.88
N GLY A 128 30.86 22.34 -44.46
CA GLY A 128 31.97 21.52 -44.96
C GLY A 128 31.76 20.92 -46.36
N ARG A 129 30.52 20.76 -46.82
CA ARG A 129 30.20 20.13 -48.12
C ARG A 129 30.22 21.07 -49.35
N ARG A 130 30.37 22.39 -49.16
CA ARG A 130 30.39 23.37 -50.27
C ARG A 130 31.79 23.74 -50.78
N ARG A 131 32.88 23.14 -50.27
CA ARG A 131 34.26 23.47 -50.69
C ARG A 131 34.91 22.48 -51.67
N HIS A 132 34.21 21.45 -52.13
CA HIS A 132 34.73 20.46 -53.10
C HIS A 132 33.81 20.28 -54.33
N ALA A 133 33.27 21.36 -54.86
CA ALA A 133 32.69 21.39 -56.20
C ALA A 133 33.05 22.74 -56.86
N GLY A 134 34.27 22.81 -57.36
CA GLY A 134 34.84 23.92 -58.12
C GLY A 134 36.02 23.41 -58.91
#